data_AF-A0A7S4J8Q3-F1
#
_entry.id   AF-A0A7S4J8Q3-F1
#
_cell.length_a   1.000
_cell.length_b   1.000
_cell.length_c   1.000
_cell.angle_alpha   90.00
_cell.angle_beta   90.00
_cell.angle_gamma   90.00
#
_symmetry.space_group_name_H-M   'P 1'
#
loop_
_entity.id
_entity.type
_entity.pdbx_description
1 polymer ?
#
loop_
_entity_poly.entity_id
_entity_poly.type
_entity_poly.pdbx_seq_one_letter_code
_entity_poly.pdbx_strand_id
1 'polypeptide(L)'
;MGSRFVFVERPLDPIFEDLLSVQTIKDFDNRVMEIYSTIDVQGRNKINYNQLSDSLKRVKIEPQIRLSIDDYERIVEHLGKTKLDCLSSSEFLAAVKEEFLDFCQRHIDKAIPTVHKHDPQLTLTMAAIRMLLSEKEQRKAILDLQGSSREQDAIIQNLQQEMAQMKRTFRAAIELFYSRTCCAHLRDAGCENDVFRL
;
A
#
# COMPACT_ATOMS: atom_id res chain seq x y z
N MET A 1 11.30 -16.63 22.29
CA MET A 1 10.06 -15.93 22.68
C MET A 1 9.43 -15.40 21.39
N GLY A 2 8.34 -16.01 20.93
CA GLY A 2 7.67 -15.59 19.70
C GLY A 2 6.71 -14.45 20.00
N SER A 3 7.05 -13.24 19.57
CA SER A 3 6.07 -12.14 19.54
C SER A 3 4.93 -12.56 18.61
N ARG A 4 3.77 -12.87 19.19
CA ARG A 4 2.53 -12.99 18.43
C ARG A 4 2.23 -11.59 17.89
N PHE A 5 2.59 -11.34 16.63
CA PHE A 5 2.05 -10.22 15.90
C PHE A 5 0.53 -10.40 15.87
N VAL A 6 -0.18 -9.63 16.69
CA VAL A 6 -1.64 -9.61 16.68
C VAL A 6 -2.03 -8.89 15.41
N PHE A 7 -2.56 -9.63 14.45
CA PHE A 7 -3.14 -9.03 13.25
C PHE A 7 -4.39 -8.27 13.68
N VAL A 8 -4.34 -6.94 13.64
CA VAL A 8 -5.48 -6.09 13.94
C VAL A 8 -6.26 -5.92 12.65
N GLU A 9 -7.39 -6.61 12.53
CA GLU A 9 -8.38 -6.37 11.47
C GLU A 9 -8.99 -4.98 11.66
N ARG A 10 -9.13 -4.24 10.57
CA ARG A 10 -9.77 -2.92 10.55
C ARG A 10 -11.16 -3.01 9.93
N PRO A 11 -12.08 -2.09 10.26
CA PRO A 11 -13.48 -2.20 9.84
C PRO A 11 -13.71 -2.26 8.33
N LEU A 12 -12.82 -1.63 7.53
CA LEU A 12 -12.94 -1.59 6.08
C LEU A 12 -12.28 -2.77 5.37
N ASP A 13 -11.57 -3.64 6.09
CA ASP A 13 -10.86 -4.80 5.51
C ASP A 13 -11.76 -5.69 4.64
N PRO A 14 -13.00 -6.03 5.06
CA PRO A 14 -13.87 -6.86 4.22
C PRO A 14 -14.24 -6.21 2.88
N ILE A 15 -14.28 -4.88 2.80
CA ILE A 15 -14.50 -4.16 1.53
C ILE A 15 -13.22 -4.22 0.68
N PHE A 16 -12.06 -4.13 1.31
CA PHE A 16 -10.78 -4.15 0.61
C PHE A 16 -10.43 -5.52 0.04
N GLU A 17 -10.90 -6.60 0.66
CA GLU A 17 -10.80 -7.94 0.09
C GLU A 17 -11.48 -8.04 -1.29
N ASP A 18 -12.67 -7.46 -1.43
CA ASP A 18 -13.38 -7.36 -2.71
C ASP A 18 -12.62 -6.50 -3.75
N LEU A 19 -11.81 -5.53 -3.30
CA LEU A 19 -11.02 -4.68 -4.18
C LEU A 19 -9.71 -5.34 -4.66
N LEU A 20 -9.30 -6.47 -4.09
CA LEU A 20 -8.08 -7.17 -4.50
C LEU A 20 -8.14 -7.73 -5.94
N SER A 21 -9.34 -7.96 -6.47
CA SER A 21 -9.51 -8.45 -7.85
C SER A 21 -9.30 -7.36 -8.92
N VAL A 22 -9.17 -6.10 -8.50
CA VAL A 22 -9.03 -4.96 -9.41
C VAL A 22 -7.62 -4.94 -10.03
N GLN A 23 -7.55 -4.81 -11.35
CA GLN A 23 -6.28 -4.90 -12.08
C GLN A 23 -5.61 -3.55 -12.36
N THR A 24 -6.37 -2.45 -12.35
CA THR A 24 -5.85 -1.12 -12.68
C THR A 24 -6.26 -0.07 -11.64
N ILE A 25 -5.44 0.98 -11.50
CA ILE A 25 -5.76 2.13 -10.63
C ILE A 25 -7.06 2.80 -11.07
N LYS A 26 -7.34 2.85 -12.38
CA LYS A 26 -8.57 3.46 -12.89
C LYS A 26 -9.80 2.68 -12.47
N ASP A 27 -9.73 1.35 -12.55
CA ASP A 27 -10.83 0.48 -12.13
C ASP A 27 -11.05 0.56 -10.61
N PHE A 28 -9.96 0.72 -9.86
CA PHE A 28 -10.02 0.96 -8.41
C PHE A 28 -10.76 2.26 -8.13
N ASP A 29 -10.37 3.35 -8.79
CA ASP A 29 -11.00 4.67 -8.62
C ASP A 29 -12.48 4.62 -8.97
N ASN A 30 -12.83 3.98 -10.09
CA ASN A 30 -14.23 3.80 -10.48
C ASN A 30 -15.02 3.04 -9.41
N ARG A 31 -14.47 1.94 -8.88
CA ARG A 31 -15.14 1.11 -7.88
C ARG A 31 -15.34 1.86 -6.56
N VAL A 32 -14.35 2.63 -6.12
CA VAL A 32 -14.48 3.49 -4.93
C VAL A 32 -15.52 4.59 -5.17
N MET A 33 -15.57 5.16 -6.37
CA MET A 33 -16.57 6.19 -6.72
C MET A 33 -18.00 5.64 -6.81
N GLU A 34 -18.18 4.41 -7.28
CA GLU A 34 -19.46 3.70 -7.19
C GLU A 34 -19.90 3.58 -5.73
N ILE A 35 -19.00 3.12 -4.84
CA ILE A 35 -19.27 3.05 -3.40
C ILE A 35 -19.67 4.44 -2.86
N TYR A 36 -18.93 5.49 -3.18
CA TYR A 36 -19.25 6.86 -2.76
C TYR A 36 -20.68 7.27 -3.16
N SER A 37 -21.07 7.03 -4.42
CA SER A 37 -22.40 7.38 -4.92
C SER A 37 -23.54 6.64 -4.21
N THR A 38 -23.30 5.42 -3.73
CA THR A 38 -24.29 4.67 -2.95
C THR A 38 -24.43 5.20 -1.51
N ILE A 39 -23.38 5.84 -0.98
CA ILE A 39 -23.37 6.43 0.36
C ILE A 39 -24.02 7.82 0.35
N ASP A 40 -23.74 8.63 -0.68
CA ASP A 40 -24.33 9.95 -0.85
C ASP A 40 -25.77 9.89 -1.40
N VAL A 41 -26.66 9.22 -0.66
CA VAL A 41 -28.08 9.03 -1.01
C VAL A 41 -28.80 10.36 -1.23
N GLN A 42 -28.33 11.44 -0.61
CA GLN A 42 -28.93 12.77 -0.69
C GLN A 42 -28.33 13.64 -1.81
N GLY A 43 -27.33 13.14 -2.55
CA GLY A 43 -26.69 13.85 -3.65
C GLY A 43 -26.06 15.19 -3.24
N ARG A 44 -25.62 15.31 -1.98
CA ARG A 44 -25.07 16.57 -1.44
C ARG A 44 -23.58 16.73 -1.77
N ASN A 45 -22.98 15.77 -2.47
CA ASN A 45 -21.57 15.66 -2.79
C ASN A 45 -20.67 15.77 -1.56
N LYS A 46 -21.21 15.39 -0.39
CA LYS A 46 -20.51 15.40 0.89
C LYS A 46 -21.07 14.28 1.76
N ILE A 47 -20.18 13.43 2.27
CA ILE A 47 -20.53 12.35 3.19
C ILE A 47 -19.96 12.66 4.58
N ASN A 48 -20.74 12.44 5.63
CA ASN A 48 -20.26 12.52 7.01
C ASN A 48 -20.18 11.12 7.65
N TYR A 49 -19.66 11.07 8.87
CA TYR A 49 -19.56 9.83 9.66
C TYR A 49 -20.86 9.02 9.70
N ASN A 50 -21.99 9.66 10.02
CA ASN A 50 -23.28 8.97 10.15
C ASN A 50 -23.71 8.33 8.82
N GLN A 51 -23.58 9.07 7.71
CA GLN A 51 -23.90 8.55 6.38
C GLN A 51 -23.02 7.36 6.01
N LEU A 52 -21.71 7.44 6.27
CA LEU A 52 -20.78 6.35 5.99
C LEU A 52 -21.09 5.13 6.88
N SER A 53 -21.18 5.32 8.20
CA SER A 53 -21.46 4.25 9.18
C SER A 53 -22.78 3.53 8.87
N ASP A 54 -23.85 4.28 8.60
CA ASP A 54 -25.14 3.69 8.27
C ASP A 54 -25.15 2.99 6.91
N SER A 55 -24.36 3.47 5.95
CA SER A 55 -24.22 2.81 4.65
C SER A 55 -23.45 1.51 4.77
N LEU A 56 -22.37 1.48 5.54
CA LEU A 56 -21.58 0.27 5.80
C LEU A 56 -22.40 -0.82 6.49
N LYS A 57 -23.32 -0.47 7.40
CA LYS A 57 -24.24 -1.43 8.04
C LYS A 57 -25.20 -2.10 7.04
N ARG A 58 -25.49 -1.46 5.91
CA ARG A 58 -26.39 -1.97 4.85
C ARG A 58 -25.67 -2.86 3.84
N VAL A 59 -24.35 -2.85 3.83
CA VAL A 59 -23.54 -3.72 2.96
C VAL A 59 -23.70 -5.16 3.46
N LYS A 60 -24.09 -6.06 2.55
CA LYS A 60 -24.29 -7.50 2.85
C LYS A 60 -22.95 -8.25 2.81
N ILE A 61 -22.03 -7.87 3.68
CA ILE A 61 -20.72 -8.52 3.88
C ILE A 61 -20.66 -9.06 5.31
N GLU A 62 -20.04 -10.23 5.48
CA GLU A 62 -19.79 -10.87 6.77
C GLU A 62 -18.27 -10.88 7.06
N PRO A 63 -17.83 -10.47 8.26
CA PRO A 63 -18.64 -9.95 9.36
C PRO A 63 -19.22 -8.56 9.05
N GLN A 64 -20.40 -8.26 9.61
CA GLN A 64 -21.03 -6.95 9.44
C GLN A 64 -20.07 -5.82 9.87
N ILE A 65 -19.85 -4.87 8.97
CA ILE A 65 -18.93 -3.76 9.19
C ILE A 65 -19.50 -2.79 10.22
N ARG A 66 -18.74 -2.55 11.28
CA ARG A 66 -19.05 -1.57 12.33
C ARG A 66 -17.95 -0.53 12.38
N LEU A 67 -18.27 0.68 11.96
CA LEU A 67 -17.35 1.81 11.98
C LEU A 67 -17.57 2.65 13.24
N SER A 68 -16.59 2.67 14.15
CA SER A 68 -16.61 3.58 15.30
C SER A 68 -16.22 5.01 14.89
N ILE A 69 -16.44 5.97 15.79
CA ILE A 69 -15.98 7.35 15.56
C ILE A 69 -14.46 7.39 15.49
N ASP A 70 -13.77 6.69 16.37
CA ASP A 70 -12.29 6.62 16.38
C ASP A 70 -11.74 6.06 15.06
N ASP A 71 -12.42 5.06 14.48
CA ASP A 71 -12.06 4.54 13.16
C ASP A 71 -12.20 5.60 12.07
N TYR A 72 -13.31 6.34 12.09
CA TYR A 72 -13.56 7.41 11.13
C TYR A 72 -12.54 8.55 11.27
N GLU A 73 -12.25 8.98 12.49
CA GLU A 73 -11.25 9.99 12.78
C GLU A 73 -9.88 9.59 12.22
N ARG A 74 -9.46 8.35 12.47
CA ARG A 74 -8.22 7.81 11.91
C ARG A 74 -8.21 7.79 10.38
N ILE A 75 -9.33 7.40 9.76
CA ILE A 75 -9.47 7.39 8.29
C ILE A 75 -9.32 8.81 7.72
N VAL A 76 -9.81 9.85 8.40
CA VAL A 76 -9.76 11.23 7.87
C VAL A 76 -8.57 12.05 8.36
N GLU A 77 -7.83 11.56 9.35
CA GLU A 77 -6.70 12.25 10.00
C GLU A 77 -5.64 12.70 8.98
N HIS A 78 -5.30 11.83 8.03
CA HIS A 78 -4.28 12.14 7.01
C HIS A 78 -4.69 13.24 6.02
N LEU A 79 -5.97 13.60 5.97
CA LEU A 79 -6.45 14.73 5.18
C LEU A 79 -6.30 16.07 5.93
N GLY A 80 -5.76 16.07 7.15
CA GLY A 80 -5.68 17.25 8.01
C GLY A 80 -7.06 17.75 8.46
N LYS A 81 -8.08 16.88 8.40
CA LYS A 81 -9.45 17.21 8.75
C LYS A 81 -9.74 16.98 10.22
N THR A 82 -10.66 17.78 10.76
CA THR A 82 -11.12 17.62 12.14
C THR A 82 -12.11 16.45 12.25
N LYS A 83 -12.31 15.99 13.48
CA LYS A 83 -13.04 14.78 13.89
C LYS A 83 -14.46 14.59 13.33
N LEU A 84 -15.06 15.60 12.70
CA LEU A 84 -16.45 15.62 12.25
C LEU A 84 -16.68 16.25 10.87
N ASP A 85 -15.61 16.46 10.08
CA ASP A 85 -15.76 17.07 8.76
C ASP A 85 -16.40 16.12 7.75
N CYS A 86 -17.18 16.72 6.83
CA CYS A 86 -17.72 15.98 5.69
C CYS A 86 -16.64 15.78 4.62
N LEU A 87 -16.62 14.62 3.98
CA LEU A 87 -15.75 14.28 2.86
C LEU A 87 -16.48 14.54 1.54
N SER A 88 -15.87 15.34 0.67
CA SER A 88 -16.21 15.36 -0.75
C SER A 88 -15.76 14.06 -1.44
N SER A 89 -16.14 13.87 -2.70
CA SER A 89 -15.77 12.69 -3.48
C SER A 89 -14.26 12.51 -3.62
N SER A 90 -13.52 13.59 -3.88
CA SER A 90 -12.06 13.54 -4.01
C SER A 90 -11.37 13.19 -2.69
N GLU A 91 -11.87 13.75 -1.59
CA GLU A 91 -11.34 13.49 -0.24
C GLU A 91 -11.66 12.06 0.21
N PHE A 92 -12.86 11.56 -0.08
CA PHE A 92 -13.21 10.17 0.18
C PHE A 92 -12.33 9.21 -0.63
N LEU A 93 -12.13 9.47 -1.91
CA LEU A 93 -11.25 8.65 -2.75
C LEU A 93 -9.81 8.63 -2.21
N ALA A 94 -9.29 9.80 -1.81
CA ALA A 94 -7.97 9.89 -1.19
C ALA A 94 -7.91 9.08 0.11
N ALA A 95 -8.95 9.17 0.95
CA ALA A 95 -9.00 8.44 2.21
C ALA A 95 -9.06 6.93 2.04
N VAL A 96 -9.91 6.45 1.14
CA VAL A 96 -10.05 5.03 0.84
C VAL A 96 -8.75 4.47 0.23
N LYS A 97 -8.06 5.24 -0.62
CA LYS A 97 -6.75 4.85 -1.15
C LYS A 97 -5.71 4.65 -0.06
N GLU A 98 -5.65 5.57 0.90
CA GLU A 98 -4.70 5.46 2.01
C GLU A 98 -5.01 4.24 2.87
N GLU A 99 -6.28 4.05 3.24
CA GLU A 99 -6.71 2.87 4.00
C GLU A 99 -6.44 1.55 3.27
N PHE A 100 -6.59 1.53 1.94
CA PHE A 100 -6.31 0.35 1.12
C PHE A 100 -4.80 0.04 1.08
N LEU A 101 -3.94 1.06 1.08
CA LEU A 101 -2.48 0.86 1.15
C LEU A 101 -2.09 0.28 2.52
N ASP A 102 -2.64 0.82 3.60
CA ASP A 102 -2.45 0.28 4.95
C ASP A 102 -2.92 -1.19 5.05
N PHE A 103 -4.05 -1.51 4.43
CA PHE A 103 -4.54 -2.88 4.30
C PHE A 103 -3.54 -3.78 3.58
N CYS A 104 -3.05 -3.36 2.41
CA CYS A 104 -2.05 -4.11 1.65
C CYS A 104 -0.76 -4.34 2.47
N GLN A 105 -0.27 -3.31 3.16
CA GLN A 105 0.94 -3.38 3.98
C GLN A 105 0.79 -4.39 5.12
N ARG A 106 -0.33 -4.35 5.87
CA ARG A 106 -0.62 -5.33 6.93
C ARG A 106 -0.70 -6.76 6.39
N HIS A 107 -1.31 -6.97 5.23
CA HIS A 107 -1.40 -8.29 4.60
C HIS A 107 -0.04 -8.80 4.14
N ILE A 108 0.81 -7.94 3.58
CA ILE A 108 2.18 -8.28 3.20
C ILE A 108 3.00 -8.67 4.45
N ASP A 109 2.92 -7.90 5.52
CA ASP A 109 3.64 -8.20 6.77
C ASP A 109 3.23 -9.54 7.39
N LYS A 110 1.94 -9.87 7.32
CA LYS A 110 1.42 -11.18 7.77
C LYS A 110 1.90 -12.33 6.88
N ALA A 111 2.01 -12.11 5.58
CA ALA A 111 2.35 -13.13 4.60
C ALA A 111 3.86 -13.43 4.51
N ILE A 112 4.73 -12.43 4.69
CA ILE A 112 6.20 -12.57 4.56
C ILE A 112 6.76 -13.77 5.35
N PRO A 113 6.46 -13.97 6.66
CA PRO A 113 7.04 -15.08 7.42
C PRO A 113 6.62 -16.46 6.91
N THR A 114 5.42 -16.55 6.32
CA THR A 114 4.87 -17.79 5.77
C THR A 114 5.48 -18.07 4.40
N VAL A 115 5.49 -17.06 3.53
CA VAL A 115 6.04 -17.17 2.16
C VAL A 115 7.54 -17.42 2.21
N HIS A 116 8.29 -16.82 3.14
CA HIS A 116 9.74 -17.02 3.27
C HIS A 116 10.15 -18.48 3.41
N LYS A 117 9.32 -19.30 4.06
CA LYS A 117 9.59 -20.72 4.25
C LYS A 117 9.42 -21.55 2.97
N HIS A 118 8.60 -21.08 2.03
CA HIS A 118 8.18 -21.84 0.86
C HIS A 118 8.77 -21.29 -0.44
N ASP A 119 8.87 -19.97 -0.55
CA ASP A 119 9.40 -19.26 -1.72
C ASP A 119 10.21 -18.03 -1.27
N PRO A 120 11.54 -18.21 -1.06
CA PRO A 120 12.43 -17.11 -0.72
C PRO A 120 12.50 -16.02 -1.79
N GLN A 121 12.25 -16.34 -3.06
CA GLN A 121 12.33 -15.38 -4.15
C GLN A 121 11.10 -14.46 -4.16
N LEU A 122 9.91 -15.01 -4.00
CA LEU A 122 8.68 -14.22 -3.83
C LEU A 122 8.76 -13.34 -2.58
N THR A 123 9.42 -13.82 -1.53
CA THR A 123 9.65 -13.04 -0.31
C THR A 123 10.46 -11.77 -0.55
N LEU A 124 11.47 -11.82 -1.42
CA LEU A 124 12.24 -10.63 -1.79
C LEU A 124 11.36 -9.59 -2.49
N THR A 125 10.48 -10.04 -3.39
CA THR A 125 9.51 -9.17 -4.06
C THR A 125 8.55 -8.54 -3.06
N MET A 126 8.00 -9.32 -2.13
CA MET A 126 7.10 -8.81 -1.08
C MET A 126 7.81 -7.82 -0.15
N ALA A 127 9.06 -8.08 0.22
CA ALA A 127 9.86 -7.18 1.03
C ALA A 127 10.13 -5.85 0.30
N ALA A 128 10.43 -5.89 -1.00
CA ALA A 128 10.60 -4.69 -1.81
C ALA A 128 9.31 -3.86 -1.91
N ILE A 129 8.15 -4.50 -2.12
CA ILE A 129 6.85 -3.83 -2.13
C ILE A 129 6.56 -3.20 -0.78
N ARG A 130 6.78 -3.92 0.34
CA ARG A 130 6.63 -3.38 1.69
C ARG A 130 7.47 -2.12 1.90
N MET A 131 8.74 -2.15 1.47
CA MET A 131 9.61 -0.99 1.58
C MET A 131 9.05 0.20 0.80
N LEU A 132 8.62 -0.01 -0.45
CA LEU A 132 8.01 1.05 -1.26
C LEU A 132 6.72 1.62 -0.66
N LEU A 133 5.92 0.80 0.01
CA LEU A 133 4.72 1.25 0.75
C LEU A 133 5.12 2.11 1.97
N SER A 134 6.11 1.65 2.74
CA SER A 134 6.61 2.40 3.91
C SER A 134 7.36 3.70 3.56
N GLU A 135 7.94 3.82 2.35
CA GLU A 135 8.55 5.08 1.86
C GLU A 135 7.51 6.21 1.78
N LYS A 136 6.22 5.88 1.55
CA LYS A 136 5.14 6.86 1.46
C LYS A 136 4.76 7.42 2.84
N GLU A 137 4.69 6.54 3.85
CA GLU A 137 4.45 6.92 5.25
C GLU A 137 5.59 7.80 5.79
N GLN A 138 6.84 7.45 5.48
CA GLN A 138 8.01 8.26 5.86
C GLN A 138 8.02 9.63 5.18
N ARG A 139 7.66 9.73 3.90
CA ARG A 139 7.56 11.03 3.20
C ARG A 139 6.51 11.94 3.81
N LYS A 140 5.38 11.37 4.22
CA LYS A 140 4.31 12.12 4.91
C LYS A 140 4.76 12.56 6.30
N ALA A 141 5.38 11.68 7.09
CA ALA A 141 6.00 12.06 8.36
C ALA A 141 7.08 13.14 8.19
N ILE A 142 7.86 13.10 7.10
CA ILE A 142 8.85 14.14 6.76
C ILE A 142 8.17 15.46 6.41
N LEU A 143 7.06 15.46 5.66
CA LEU A 143 6.28 16.65 5.33
C LEU A 143 5.61 17.26 6.58
N ASP A 144 5.11 16.43 7.50
CA ASP A 144 4.53 16.87 8.77
C ASP A 144 5.60 17.44 9.73
N LEU A 145 6.87 17.00 9.58
CA LEU A 145 8.04 17.54 10.29
C LEU A 145 8.60 18.84 9.69
N GLN A 146 8.14 19.30 8.51
CA GLN A 146 8.59 20.57 7.89
C GLN A 146 8.21 21.84 8.68
N GLY A 147 7.69 21.68 9.90
CA GLY A 147 7.43 22.76 10.85
C GLY A 147 8.64 23.32 11.61
N SER A 148 9.85 22.72 11.64
CA SER A 148 11.00 23.39 12.32
C SER A 148 12.42 22.79 12.14
N SER A 149 13.36 23.60 11.60
CA SER A 149 14.83 23.66 11.89
C SER A 149 15.86 22.98 10.94
N ARG A 150 17.02 23.67 10.78
CA ARG A 150 18.15 23.39 9.85
C ARG A 150 18.95 22.10 10.12
N GLU A 151 18.95 21.58 11.35
CA GLU A 151 19.58 20.28 11.65
C GLU A 151 18.78 19.11 11.04
N GLN A 152 17.49 19.31 10.78
CA GLN A 152 16.63 18.31 10.18
C GLN A 152 16.83 18.19 8.67
N ASP A 153 17.19 19.29 7.98
CA ASP A 153 17.54 19.26 6.55
C ASP A 153 18.75 18.35 6.28
N ALA A 154 19.71 18.30 7.21
CA ALA A 154 20.86 17.41 7.11
C ALA A 154 20.47 15.93 7.30
N ILE A 155 19.55 15.63 8.22
CA ILE A 155 19.01 14.27 8.42
C ILE A 155 18.19 13.83 7.19
N ILE A 156 17.39 14.73 6.64
CA ILE A 156 16.58 14.49 5.43
C ILE A 156 17.49 14.22 4.23
N GLN A 157 18.54 15.02 4.03
CA GLN A 157 19.50 14.77 2.96
C GLN A 157 20.21 13.43 3.12
N ASN A 158 20.58 13.06 4.34
CA ASN A 158 21.26 11.79 4.61
C ASN A 158 20.35 10.59 4.32
N LEU A 159 19.08 10.64 4.77
CA LEU A 159 18.10 9.59 4.48
C LEU A 159 17.76 9.50 2.98
N GLN A 160 17.64 10.63 2.28
CA GLN A 160 17.46 10.65 0.83
C GLN A 160 18.64 10.03 0.08
N GLN A 161 19.86 10.24 0.59
CA GLN A 161 21.08 9.67 0.04
C GLN A 161 21.14 8.14 0.28
N GLU A 162 20.81 7.67 1.48
CA GLU A 162 20.69 6.23 1.78
C GLU A 162 19.63 5.55 0.91
N MET A 163 18.47 6.20 0.72
CA MET A 163 17.41 5.73 -0.16
C MET A 163 17.87 5.63 -1.62
N ALA A 164 18.59 6.64 -2.12
CA ALA A 164 19.13 6.63 -3.48
C ALA A 164 20.18 5.53 -3.67
N GLN A 165 21.01 5.30 -2.66
CA GLN A 165 21.99 4.21 -2.65
C GLN A 165 21.29 2.85 -2.71
N MET A 166 20.27 2.65 -1.87
CA MET A 166 19.51 1.42 -1.80
C MET A 166 18.76 1.11 -3.10
N LYS A 167 18.16 2.12 -3.76
CA LYS A 167 17.53 1.97 -5.08
C LYS A 167 18.53 1.55 -6.16
N ARG A 168 19.77 2.06 -6.12
CA ARG A 168 20.83 1.65 -7.06
C ARG A 168 21.27 0.21 -6.81
N THR A 169 21.47 -0.18 -5.55
CA THR A 169 21.84 -1.56 -5.20
C THR A 169 20.74 -2.55 -5.58
N PHE A 170 19.47 -2.17 -5.37
CA PHE A 170 18.34 -2.98 -5.76
C PHE A 170 18.22 -3.12 -7.28
N ARG A 171 18.41 -2.03 -8.04
CA ARG A 171 18.46 -2.06 -9.51
C ARG A 171 19.58 -2.96 -10.02
N ALA A 172 20.78 -2.85 -9.43
CA ALA A 172 21.92 -3.70 -9.78
C ALA A 172 21.66 -5.19 -9.44
N ALA A 173 20.98 -5.48 -8.34
CA ALA A 173 20.58 -6.85 -7.99
C ALA A 173 19.57 -7.44 -8.99
N ILE A 174 18.61 -6.62 -9.45
CA ILE A 174 17.67 -6.99 -10.52
C ILE A 174 18.41 -7.25 -11.84
N GLU A 175 19.35 -6.37 -12.23
CA GLU A 175 20.13 -6.52 -13.46
C GLU A 175 21.05 -7.76 -13.44
N LEU A 176 21.66 -8.07 -12.28
CA LEU A 176 22.42 -9.31 -12.07
C LEU A 176 21.52 -10.56 -12.11
N PHE A 177 20.28 -10.44 -11.65
CA PHE A 177 19.29 -11.52 -11.71
C PHE A 177 18.89 -11.83 -13.15
N TYR A 178 18.53 -10.81 -13.95
CA TYR A 178 18.21 -10.98 -15.37
C TYR A 178 19.41 -11.47 -16.21
N SER A 179 20.62 -11.02 -15.88
CA SER A 179 21.87 -11.51 -16.47
C SER A 179 22.10 -13.01 -16.20
N ARG A 180 21.87 -13.46 -14.96
CA ARG A 180 22.01 -14.88 -14.59
C ARG A 180 20.94 -15.78 -15.19
N THR A 181 19.69 -15.32 -15.31
CA THR A 181 18.62 -16.07 -15.99
C THR A 181 18.85 -16.16 -17.51
N CYS A 182 19.42 -15.13 -18.14
CA CYS A 182 19.85 -15.21 -19.55
C CYS A 182 20.99 -16.22 -19.74
N CYS A 183 21.97 -16.27 -18.83
CA CYS A 183 23.04 -17.26 -18.90
C CYS A 183 22.58 -18.70 -18.59
N ALA A 184 21.52 -18.88 -17.77
CA ALA A 184 20.95 -20.19 -17.49
C ALA A 184 20.16 -20.74 -18.69
N HIS A 185 19.36 -19.91 -19.36
CA HIS A 185 18.63 -20.32 -20.58
C HIS A 185 19.54 -20.59 -21.79
N LEU A 186 20.73 -19.98 -21.85
CA LEU A 186 21.72 -20.27 -22.90
C LEU A 186 22.57 -21.53 -22.64
N ARG A 187 22.52 -22.13 -21.44
CA ARG A 187 23.17 -23.42 -21.17
C ARG A 187 22.24 -24.62 -21.40
N ASP A 188 20.94 -24.45 -21.20
CA ASP A 188 19.95 -25.52 -21.42
C ASP A 188 19.49 -25.62 -22.88
N ALA A 189 19.68 -24.56 -23.68
CA ALA A 189 19.57 -24.62 -25.14
C ALA A 189 20.95 -24.98 -25.71
N GLY A 190 21.21 -26.27 -25.93
CA GLY A 190 22.48 -26.79 -26.46
C GLY A 190 22.89 -26.18 -27.80
N CYS A 191 23.57 -25.03 -27.77
CA CYS A 191 24.36 -24.51 -28.88
C CYS A 191 25.81 -24.91 -28.64
N GLU A 192 26.14 -26.13 -29.05
CA GLU A 192 27.49 -26.42 -29.54
C GLU A 192 27.74 -25.60 -30.83
N ASN A 193 28.97 -25.12 -30.93
CA ASN A 193 29.69 -24.64 -32.10
C ASN A 193 29.64 -23.15 -32.48
N ASP A 194 30.86 -22.60 -32.38
CA ASP A 194 31.52 -21.72 -33.34
C ASP A 194 30.91 -20.34 -33.60
N VAL A 195 31.38 -19.32 -32.88
CA VAL A 195 32.00 -18.12 -33.49
C VAL A 195 32.95 -17.45 -32.48
N PHE A 196 34.19 -17.91 -32.40
CA PHE A 196 35.34 -17.04 -32.11
C PHE A 196 36.53 -17.58 -32.92
N ARG A 197 36.56 -17.20 -34.20
CA ARG A 197 37.79 -17.13 -34.99
C ARG A 197 37.91 -15.72 -35.56
N LEU A 198 39.06 -15.13 -35.22
CA LEU A 198 39.64 -13.84 -35.60
C LEU A 198 39.15 -12.63 -34.79
#